data_AF-A0A8S3V2I6-F1
#
_entry.id   AF-A0A8S3V2I6-F1
#
_cell.length_a   1.000
_cell.length_b   1.000
_cell.length_c   1.000
_cell.angle_alpha   90.00
_cell.angle_beta   90.00
_cell.angle_gamma   90.00
#
_symmetry.space_group_name_H-M   'P 1'
#
loop_
_entity.id
_entity.type
_entity.pdbx_description
1 polymer ?
#
loop_
_entity_poly.entity_id
_entity_poly.type
_entity_poly.pdbx_seq_one_letter_code
_entity_poly.pdbx_strand_id
1 'polypeptide(L)'
;MCTAANHIRKAGSKSVTWGFILGTIKNIKEMSKNVPKTNAISERDMAILDNLLKAKPAAKSSTLETVLMWTRNKPSKWLCNLPVSERHAALESAQKLAPQYIDIIQNRQKEVETQIANKLAEKKAKQEKSEQTKMTNKLSVSREIIKFGGVWDKSQMEEKINKLEAKKLREALLVQIKFHKVVLLSKGSKELFQETYNKKKYSNEELQDNLTKILELNDLNDDEQDSVSSECAMSYKSEDQIQESLQSKKNILFSKLSGERLSRQIKQQKESLPYYVENPKDLVGKKISQKCSENNTIQWFDAQVISIKKLKADTVKTEYNIRYDDCPDDVWFFPLLMDLKKGDLLIKS
;
A
#
# COMPACT_ATOMS: atom_id res chain seq x y z
N MET A 1 23.02 -53.73 7.98
CA MET A 1 22.02 -53.57 9.05
C MET A 1 21.43 -52.17 8.95
N CYS A 2 20.15 -52.08 8.61
CA CYS A 2 19.42 -50.85 8.26
C CYS A 2 18.59 -50.35 9.45
N THR A 3 19.13 -49.45 10.27
CA THR A 3 18.40 -48.90 11.43
C THR A 3 18.20 -47.38 11.40
N ALA A 4 18.82 -46.64 10.47
CA ALA A 4 18.57 -45.20 10.33
C ALA A 4 17.40 -44.84 9.38
N ALA A 5 16.94 -45.79 8.55
CA ALA A 5 15.83 -45.57 7.60
C ALA A 5 14.43 -45.68 8.23
N ASN A 6 14.32 -46.05 9.50
CA ASN A 6 13.03 -46.30 10.16
C ASN A 6 12.45 -45.11 10.92
N HIS A 7 13.20 -44.03 11.17
CA HIS A 7 12.67 -42.89 11.92
C HIS A 7 11.86 -41.88 11.09
N ILE A 8 11.95 -41.93 9.76
CA ILE A 8 11.08 -41.14 8.87
C ILE A 8 9.76 -41.88 8.55
N ARG A 9 9.67 -43.19 8.85
CA ARG A 9 8.50 -44.03 8.52
C ARG A 9 7.40 -44.07 9.58
N LYS A 10 7.63 -43.57 10.80
CA LYS A 10 6.64 -43.65 11.90
C LYS A 10 5.66 -42.48 12.02
N ALA A 11 5.76 -41.45 11.18
CA ALA A 11 4.77 -40.37 11.09
C ALA A 11 4.14 -40.34 9.69
N GLY A 12 3.26 -41.30 9.39
CA GLY A 12 2.58 -41.31 8.10
C GLY A 12 1.92 -42.63 7.68
N SER A 13 1.38 -43.41 8.60
CA SER A 13 0.55 -44.58 8.25
C SER A 13 -0.89 -44.14 7.97
N LYS A 14 -1.08 -43.34 6.93
CA LYS A 14 -2.29 -43.35 6.09
C LYS A 14 -1.82 -43.17 4.65
N SER A 15 -1.61 -44.32 4.01
CA SER A 15 -1.41 -44.47 2.58
C SER A 15 -2.53 -43.75 1.85
N VAL A 16 -2.31 -42.50 1.43
CA VAL A 16 -3.06 -41.91 0.33
C VAL A 16 -2.48 -42.57 -0.91
N THR A 17 -3.19 -43.56 -1.43
CA THR A 17 -2.91 -44.20 -2.70
C THR A 17 -2.83 -43.12 -3.78
N TRP A 18 -1.65 -42.96 -4.39
CA TRP A 18 -1.43 -42.11 -5.56
C TRP A 18 -2.38 -42.40 -6.75
N GLY A 19 -3.15 -43.49 -6.69
CA GLY A 19 -4.16 -43.87 -7.66
C GLY A 19 -5.34 -42.89 -7.80
N PHE A 20 -5.69 -42.12 -6.77
CA PHE A 20 -6.81 -41.17 -6.85
C PHE A 20 -6.49 -39.93 -7.70
N ILE A 21 -5.20 -39.65 -7.95
CA ILE A 21 -4.75 -38.52 -8.78
C ILE A 21 -4.75 -38.89 -10.27
N LEU A 22 -4.76 -40.18 -10.63
CA LEU A 22 -4.60 -40.61 -12.03
C LEU A 22 -5.91 -40.60 -12.85
N GLY A 23 -7.09 -40.68 -12.21
CA GLY A 23 -8.39 -40.74 -12.89
C GLY A 23 -8.83 -39.42 -13.56
N THR A 24 -8.36 -38.28 -13.05
CA THR A 24 -8.66 -36.94 -13.59
C THR A 24 -7.74 -36.53 -14.75
N ILE A 25 -6.69 -37.30 -15.04
CA ILE A 25 -5.62 -36.92 -15.97
C ILE A 25 -6.08 -36.92 -17.44
N LYS A 26 -7.00 -37.81 -17.84
CA LYS A 26 -7.43 -37.88 -19.26
C LYS A 26 -8.19 -36.63 -19.71
N ASN A 27 -9.17 -36.17 -18.93
CA ASN A 27 -9.92 -34.93 -19.22
C ASN A 27 -9.02 -33.68 -19.15
N ILE A 28 -8.12 -33.60 -18.18
CA ILE A 28 -7.18 -32.47 -18.04
C ILE A 28 -6.20 -32.42 -19.23
N LYS A 29 -5.80 -33.57 -19.78
CA LYS A 29 -4.89 -33.64 -20.92
C LYS A 29 -5.52 -33.19 -22.24
N GLU A 30 -6.84 -33.31 -22.38
CA GLU A 30 -7.58 -32.76 -23.54
C GLU A 30 -7.83 -31.27 -23.41
N MET A 31 -8.22 -30.79 -22.22
CA MET A 31 -8.42 -29.35 -21.97
C MET A 31 -7.12 -28.54 -22.06
N SER A 32 -5.97 -29.14 -21.74
CA SER A 32 -4.66 -28.49 -21.78
C SER A 32 -4.02 -28.42 -23.17
N LYS A 33 -4.62 -29.02 -24.21
CA LYS A 33 -4.10 -28.95 -25.60
C LYS A 33 -4.11 -27.52 -26.16
N ASN A 34 -5.05 -26.68 -25.69
CA ASN A 34 -5.28 -25.32 -26.17
C ASN A 34 -4.63 -24.23 -25.30
N VAL A 35 -3.92 -24.62 -24.23
CA VAL A 35 -3.28 -23.65 -23.32
C VAL A 35 -1.92 -23.22 -23.90
N PRO A 36 -1.61 -21.91 -23.93
CA PRO A 36 -0.31 -21.40 -24.36
C PRO A 36 0.83 -22.10 -23.60
N LYS A 37 1.70 -22.80 -24.34
CA LYS A 37 2.80 -23.59 -23.74
C LYS A 37 3.94 -22.74 -23.17
N THR A 38 3.87 -21.42 -23.31
CA THR A 38 4.93 -20.48 -22.94
C THR A 38 5.19 -20.44 -21.43
N ASN A 39 4.22 -20.77 -20.57
CA ASN A 39 4.35 -20.76 -19.10
C ASN A 39 4.05 -22.11 -18.40
N ALA A 40 3.99 -23.21 -19.14
CA ALA A 40 3.58 -24.52 -18.60
C ALA A 40 4.50 -25.09 -17.50
N ILE A 41 5.71 -24.54 -17.30
CA ILE A 41 6.63 -24.94 -16.24
C ILE A 41 6.27 -24.24 -14.93
N SER A 42 6.16 -22.92 -14.94
CA SER A 42 5.84 -22.12 -13.75
C SER A 42 4.42 -22.42 -13.25
N GLU A 43 3.45 -22.60 -14.13
CA GLU A 43 2.08 -22.98 -13.76
C GLU A 43 2.03 -24.35 -13.09
N ARG A 44 2.82 -25.32 -13.58
CA ARG A 44 2.91 -26.64 -12.97
C ARG A 44 3.51 -26.56 -11.56
N ASP A 45 4.58 -25.79 -11.42
CA ASP A 45 5.26 -25.61 -10.13
C ASP A 45 4.31 -24.92 -9.12
N MET A 46 3.55 -23.92 -9.56
CA MET A 46 2.50 -23.28 -8.74
C MET A 46 1.37 -24.24 -8.37
N ALA A 47 0.89 -25.06 -9.31
CA ALA A 47 -0.14 -26.05 -9.01
C ALA A 47 0.33 -27.10 -7.98
N ILE A 48 1.60 -27.51 -8.06
CA ILE A 48 2.21 -28.40 -7.06
C ILE A 48 2.32 -27.69 -5.71
N LEU A 49 2.79 -26.44 -5.69
CA LEU A 49 2.91 -25.64 -4.47
C LEU A 49 1.55 -25.44 -3.80
N ASP A 50 0.51 -25.06 -4.56
CA ASP A 50 -0.85 -24.88 -4.07
C ASP A 50 -1.41 -26.16 -3.45
N ASN A 51 -1.19 -27.31 -4.09
CA ASN A 51 -1.61 -28.60 -3.55
C ASN A 51 -0.84 -28.95 -2.27
N LEU A 52 0.46 -28.64 -2.20
CA LEU A 52 1.26 -28.86 -0.99
C LEU A 52 0.83 -27.94 0.16
N LEU A 53 0.50 -26.69 -0.12
CA LEU A 53 -0.01 -25.74 0.87
C LEU A 53 -1.37 -26.19 1.42
N LYS A 54 -2.27 -26.69 0.56
CA LYS A 54 -3.56 -27.26 0.98
C LYS A 54 -3.39 -28.53 1.82
N ALA A 55 -2.49 -29.42 1.42
CA ALA A 55 -2.27 -30.69 2.10
C ALA A 55 -1.49 -30.54 3.41
N LYS A 56 -0.55 -29.58 3.49
CA LYS A 56 0.36 -29.37 4.62
C LYS A 56 0.52 -27.87 4.93
N PRO A 57 -0.53 -27.21 5.45
CA PRO A 57 -0.49 -25.77 5.70
C PRO A 57 0.52 -25.36 6.78
N ALA A 58 0.87 -26.28 7.69
CA ALA A 58 1.87 -26.06 8.73
C ALA A 58 3.33 -26.25 8.25
N ALA A 59 3.56 -26.62 6.98
CA ALA A 59 4.90 -26.81 6.45
C ALA A 59 5.62 -25.46 6.27
N LYS A 60 6.91 -25.42 6.60
CA LYS A 60 7.75 -24.23 6.37
C LYS A 60 7.96 -24.02 4.87
N SER A 61 8.03 -22.76 4.43
CA SER A 61 8.29 -22.40 3.01
C SER A 61 9.53 -23.12 2.46
N SER A 62 10.62 -23.13 3.22
CA SER A 62 11.87 -23.81 2.82
C SER A 62 11.68 -25.31 2.57
N THR A 63 10.80 -25.97 3.33
CA THR A 63 10.49 -27.39 3.13
C THR A 63 9.67 -27.59 1.85
N LEU A 64 8.71 -26.71 1.60
CA LEU A 64 7.89 -26.75 0.38
C LEU A 64 8.74 -26.50 -0.87
N GLU A 65 9.61 -25.49 -0.83
CA GLU A 65 10.58 -25.19 -1.88
C GLU A 65 11.52 -26.38 -2.15
N THR A 66 12.04 -27.01 -1.08
CA THR A 66 12.89 -28.21 -1.22
C THR A 66 12.16 -29.34 -1.91
N VAL A 67 10.90 -29.60 -1.54
CA VAL A 67 10.08 -30.65 -2.18
C VAL A 67 9.83 -30.31 -3.65
N LEU A 68 9.56 -29.05 -3.97
CA LEU A 68 9.33 -28.58 -5.33
C LEU A 68 10.60 -28.73 -6.18
N MET A 69 11.76 -28.28 -5.69
CA MET A 69 13.05 -28.45 -6.35
C MET A 69 13.40 -29.93 -6.54
N TRP A 70 13.18 -30.76 -5.51
CA TRP A 70 13.43 -32.20 -5.59
C TRP A 70 12.55 -32.86 -6.66
N THR A 71 11.28 -32.49 -6.72
CA THR A 71 10.33 -33.03 -7.71
C THR A 71 10.72 -32.60 -9.13
N ARG A 72 11.13 -31.34 -9.31
CA ARG A 72 11.43 -30.77 -10.62
C ARG A 72 12.77 -31.22 -11.18
N ASN A 73 13.83 -31.16 -10.37
CA ASN A 73 15.19 -31.48 -10.79
C ASN A 73 15.45 -32.99 -10.87
N LYS A 74 14.55 -33.80 -10.29
CA LYS A 74 14.63 -35.27 -10.25
C LYS A 74 16.01 -35.77 -9.84
N PRO A 75 16.61 -35.26 -8.74
CA PRO A 75 17.92 -35.70 -8.30
C PRO A 75 17.92 -37.19 -7.95
N SER A 76 16.78 -37.76 -7.54
CA SER A 76 16.63 -39.21 -7.35
C SER A 76 16.87 -40.00 -8.64
N LYS A 77 16.31 -39.57 -9.78
CA LYS A 77 16.52 -40.24 -11.06
C LYS A 77 17.98 -40.15 -11.50
N TRP A 78 18.59 -38.98 -11.33
CA TRP A 78 20.01 -38.79 -11.60
C TRP A 78 20.87 -39.70 -10.72
N LEU A 79 20.64 -39.71 -9.40
CA LEU A 79 21.34 -40.59 -8.45
C LEU A 79 21.16 -42.08 -8.77
N CYS A 80 19.97 -42.51 -9.21
CA CYS A 80 19.71 -43.90 -9.58
C CYS A 80 20.43 -44.32 -10.87
N ASN A 81 20.74 -43.37 -11.76
CA ASN A 81 21.43 -43.64 -13.02
C ASN A 81 22.96 -43.66 -12.88
N LEU A 82 23.50 -43.17 -11.76
CA LEU A 82 24.94 -43.19 -11.50
C LEU A 82 25.41 -44.59 -11.10
N PRO A 83 26.66 -44.97 -11.46
CA PRO A 83 27.33 -46.12 -10.88
C PRO A 83 27.32 -46.07 -9.35
N VAL A 84 27.32 -47.25 -8.72
CA VAL A 84 27.23 -47.36 -7.25
C VAL A 84 28.36 -46.58 -6.56
N SER A 85 29.59 -46.65 -7.08
CA SER A 85 30.76 -45.93 -6.55
C SER A 85 30.58 -44.41 -6.59
N GLU A 86 30.20 -43.85 -7.74
CA GLU A 86 30.00 -42.42 -7.93
C GLU A 86 28.83 -41.89 -7.11
N ARG A 87 27.74 -42.66 -6.99
CA ARG A 87 26.60 -42.33 -6.15
C ARG A 87 27.00 -42.23 -4.67
N HIS A 88 27.82 -43.16 -4.18
CA HIS A 88 28.31 -43.10 -2.80
C HIS A 88 29.21 -41.88 -2.59
N ALA A 89 30.13 -41.60 -3.53
CA ALA A 89 31.00 -40.43 -3.45
C ALA A 89 30.20 -39.10 -3.44
N ALA A 90 29.15 -38.99 -4.26
CA ALA A 90 28.28 -37.82 -4.31
C ALA A 90 27.45 -37.62 -3.02
N LEU A 91 26.98 -38.70 -2.41
CA LEU A 91 26.26 -38.62 -1.13
C LEU A 91 27.20 -38.28 0.02
N GLU A 92 28.41 -38.84 0.03
CA GLU A 92 29.42 -38.54 1.05
C GLU A 92 29.90 -37.08 0.97
N SER A 93 30.12 -36.56 -0.24
CA SER A 93 30.48 -35.15 -0.43
C SER A 93 29.36 -34.22 0.03
N ALA A 94 28.09 -34.53 -0.31
CA ALA A 94 26.94 -33.77 0.17
C ALA A 94 26.81 -33.80 1.70
N GLN A 95 27.07 -34.94 2.34
CA GLN A 95 27.08 -35.06 3.80
C GLN A 95 28.19 -34.23 4.45
N LYS A 96 29.38 -34.19 3.84
CA LYS A 96 30.50 -33.36 4.32
C LYS A 96 30.22 -31.86 4.19
N LEU A 97 29.51 -31.44 3.15
CA LEU A 97 29.16 -30.03 2.92
C LEU A 97 27.94 -29.57 3.71
N ALA A 98 27.05 -30.47 4.13
CA ALA A 98 25.81 -30.12 4.81
C ALA A 98 26.00 -29.24 6.07
N PRO A 99 26.98 -29.52 6.98
CA PRO A 99 27.24 -28.65 8.12
C PRO A 99 27.61 -27.22 7.71
N GLN A 100 28.44 -27.05 6.68
CA GLN A 100 28.86 -25.73 6.20
C GLN A 100 27.67 -24.91 5.72
N TYR A 101 26.73 -25.53 4.99
CA TYR A 101 25.51 -24.85 4.56
C TYR A 101 24.58 -24.49 5.72
N ILE A 102 24.48 -25.35 6.74
CA ILE A 102 23.71 -25.05 7.96
C ILE A 102 24.30 -23.82 8.64
N ASP A 103 25.63 -23.75 8.79
CA ASP A 103 26.31 -22.61 9.42
C ASP A 103 26.09 -21.32 8.62
N ILE A 104 26.18 -21.38 7.28
CA ILE A 104 25.89 -20.23 6.41
C ILE A 104 24.46 -19.72 6.61
N ILE A 105 23.47 -20.63 6.67
CA ILE A 105 22.06 -20.27 6.87
C ILE A 105 21.85 -19.63 8.25
N GLN A 106 22.43 -20.21 9.30
CA GLN A 106 22.33 -19.67 10.67
C GLN A 106 22.99 -18.29 10.79
N ASN A 107 24.16 -18.11 10.20
CA ASN A 107 24.86 -16.82 10.19
C ASN A 107 24.04 -15.76 9.44
N ARG A 108 23.43 -16.13 8.31
CA ARG A 108 22.56 -15.23 7.57
C ARG A 108 21.31 -14.85 8.37
N GLN A 109 20.72 -15.78 9.11
CA GLN A 109 19.58 -15.49 9.99
C GLN A 109 19.96 -14.48 11.08
N LYS A 110 21.09 -14.69 11.77
CA LYS A 110 21.61 -13.75 12.78
C LYS A 110 21.91 -12.37 12.18
N GLU A 111 22.48 -12.32 10.99
CA GLU A 111 22.73 -11.07 10.27
C GLU A 111 21.42 -10.32 9.98
N VAL A 112 20.38 -11.02 9.52
CA VAL A 112 19.06 -10.40 9.27
C VAL A 112 18.43 -9.91 10.57
N GLU A 113 18.48 -10.71 11.64
CA GLU A 113 17.95 -10.33 12.96
C GLU A 113 18.65 -9.08 13.51
N THR A 114 19.97 -9.03 13.45
CA THR A 114 20.75 -7.85 13.88
C THR A 114 20.44 -6.62 13.03
N GLN A 115 20.29 -6.75 11.71
CA GLN A 115 19.88 -5.64 10.85
C GLN A 115 18.47 -5.12 11.19
N ILE A 116 17.53 -6.02 11.50
CA ILE A 116 16.19 -5.63 11.94
C ILE A 116 16.26 -4.90 13.29
N ALA A 117 17.01 -5.43 14.25
CA ALA A 117 17.19 -4.81 15.56
C ALA A 117 17.79 -3.40 15.45
N ASN A 118 18.82 -3.23 14.63
CA ASN A 118 19.46 -1.93 14.39
C ASN A 118 18.49 -0.92 13.77
N LYS A 119 17.73 -1.32 12.75
CA LYS A 119 16.71 -0.45 12.12
C LYS A 119 15.61 -0.03 13.10
N LEU A 120 15.20 -0.93 13.99
CA LEU A 120 14.22 -0.63 15.04
C LEU A 120 14.80 0.34 16.07
N ALA A 121 16.06 0.15 16.49
CA ALA A 121 16.74 1.03 17.41
C ALA A 121 16.92 2.45 16.81
N GLU A 122 17.35 2.55 15.56
CA GLU A 122 17.45 3.82 14.83
C GLU A 122 16.09 4.54 14.73
N LYS A 123 15.02 3.80 14.45
CA LYS A 123 13.66 4.36 14.38
C LYS A 123 13.22 4.90 15.74
N LYS A 124 13.47 4.17 16.83
CA LYS A 124 13.17 4.62 18.20
C LYS A 124 13.99 5.87 18.56
N ALA A 125 15.30 5.85 18.34
CA ALA A 125 16.17 7.00 18.62
C ALA A 125 15.77 8.25 17.81
N LYS A 126 15.35 8.08 16.54
CA LYS A 126 14.83 9.20 15.73
C LYS A 126 13.51 9.73 16.27
N GLN A 127 12.63 8.85 16.72
CA GLN A 127 11.36 9.23 17.35
C GLN A 127 11.61 10.00 18.64
N GLU A 128 12.43 9.47 19.54
CA GLU A 128 12.80 10.12 20.81
C GLU A 128 13.44 11.50 20.57
N LYS A 129 14.38 11.63 19.63
CA LYS A 129 14.94 12.94 19.26
C LYS A 129 13.87 13.90 18.72
N SER A 130 12.92 13.40 17.94
CA SER A 130 11.82 14.22 17.42
C SER A 130 10.85 14.66 18.53
N GLU A 131 10.64 13.82 19.55
CA GLU A 131 9.78 14.13 20.69
C GLU A 131 10.49 15.08 21.66
N GLN A 132 11.78 14.87 21.92
CA GLN A 132 12.61 15.79 22.69
C GLN A 132 12.65 17.17 22.05
N THR A 133 12.89 17.28 20.75
CA THR A 133 12.89 18.57 20.04
C THR A 133 11.51 19.24 20.06
N LYS A 134 10.41 18.48 19.93
CA LYS A 134 9.05 19.01 20.12
C LYS A 134 8.85 19.51 21.55
N MET A 135 9.31 18.78 22.56
CA MET A 135 9.17 19.15 23.96
C MET A 135 10.00 20.38 24.31
N THR A 136 11.26 20.48 23.85
CA THR A 136 12.09 21.66 24.04
C THR A 136 11.49 22.89 23.37
N ASN A 137 10.92 22.72 22.18
CA ASN A 137 10.22 23.81 21.48
C ASN A 137 8.95 24.23 22.21
N LYS A 138 8.16 23.29 22.74
CA LYS A 138 7.00 23.62 23.60
C LYS A 138 7.44 24.42 24.82
N LEU A 139 8.49 23.98 25.51
CA LEU A 139 9.03 24.67 26.69
C LEU A 139 9.58 26.06 26.36
N SER A 140 10.26 26.25 25.22
CA SER A 140 10.76 27.57 24.82
C SER A 140 9.62 28.55 24.57
N VAL A 141 8.59 28.12 23.82
CA VAL A 141 7.41 28.95 23.52
C VAL A 141 6.62 29.25 24.80
N SER A 142 6.48 28.27 25.71
CA SER A 142 5.86 28.49 27.03
C SER A 142 6.64 29.47 27.90
N ARG A 143 7.98 29.52 27.81
CA ARG A 143 8.77 30.52 28.54
C ARG A 143 8.66 31.91 27.90
N GLU A 144 8.55 31.99 26.58
CA GLU A 144 8.36 33.25 25.86
C GLU A 144 7.01 33.89 26.18
N ILE A 145 5.93 33.13 26.25
CA ILE A 145 4.60 33.67 26.54
C ILE A 145 4.48 34.24 27.96
N ILE A 146 5.18 33.63 28.93
CA ILE A 146 5.24 34.13 30.31
C ILE A 146 5.82 35.55 30.36
N LYS A 147 6.79 35.89 29.49
CA LYS A 147 7.35 37.25 29.42
C LYS A 147 6.32 38.32 29.06
N PHE A 148 5.27 37.92 28.32
CA PHE A 148 4.19 38.82 27.88
C PHE A 148 2.94 38.73 28.77
N GLY A 149 3.06 38.13 29.96
CA GLY A 149 1.99 38.04 30.94
C GLY A 149 1.05 36.85 30.77
N GLY A 150 1.45 35.81 30.02
CA GLY A 150 0.67 34.60 29.83
C GLY A 150 -0.21 34.61 28.57
N VAL A 151 -1.09 33.61 28.47
CA VAL A 151 -2.04 33.45 27.36
C VAL A 151 -3.11 34.54 27.45
N TRP A 152 -3.44 35.15 26.31
CA TRP A 152 -4.44 36.21 26.27
C TRP A 152 -5.82 35.66 25.93
N ASP A 153 -6.83 36.04 26.71
CA ASP A 153 -8.23 35.84 26.37
C ASP A 153 -8.74 36.97 25.46
N LYS A 154 -9.89 36.75 24.80
CA LYS A 154 -10.51 37.75 23.90
C LYS A 154 -10.63 39.13 24.56
N SER A 155 -11.15 39.17 25.79
CA SER A 155 -11.34 40.42 26.55
C SER A 155 -10.03 41.08 26.97
N GLN A 156 -8.96 40.29 27.17
CA GLN A 156 -7.66 40.80 27.58
C GLN A 156 -6.81 41.29 26.39
N MET A 157 -7.13 40.82 25.18
CA MET A 157 -6.38 41.14 23.97
C MET A 157 -6.41 42.65 23.69
N GLU A 158 -7.59 43.25 23.70
CA GLU A 158 -7.77 44.69 23.41
C GLU A 158 -7.05 45.58 24.43
N GLU A 159 -7.12 45.22 25.71
CA GLU A 159 -6.41 45.95 26.76
C GLU A 159 -4.89 45.85 26.66
N LYS A 160 -4.37 44.67 26.29
CA LYS A 160 -2.93 44.43 26.18
C LYS A 160 -2.35 45.05 24.92
N ILE A 161 -3.10 45.05 23.82
CA ILE A 161 -2.76 45.74 22.57
C ILE A 161 -2.56 47.23 22.83
N ASN A 162 -3.47 47.89 23.55
CA ASN A 162 -3.40 49.32 23.83
C ASN A 162 -2.25 49.72 24.78
N LYS A 163 -1.71 48.78 25.56
CA LYS A 163 -0.64 49.02 26.54
C LYS A 163 0.78 48.80 25.98
N LEU A 164 0.93 48.15 24.84
CA LEU A 164 2.23 47.70 24.31
C LEU A 164 2.74 48.55 23.14
N GLU A 165 4.04 48.84 23.12
CA GLU A 165 4.71 49.50 22.00
C GLU A 165 4.67 48.63 20.73
N ALA A 166 4.56 49.26 19.55
CA ALA A 166 4.32 48.58 18.26
C ALA A 166 5.31 47.43 17.92
N LYS A 167 6.57 47.52 18.35
CA LYS A 167 7.58 46.45 18.13
C LYS A 167 7.35 45.26 19.07
N LYS A 168 7.12 45.52 20.35
CA LYS A 168 6.83 44.48 21.37
C LYS A 168 5.47 43.83 21.14
N LEU A 169 4.50 44.59 20.65
CA LEU A 169 3.17 44.10 20.27
C LEU A 169 3.27 43.03 19.19
N ARG A 170 4.05 43.27 18.13
CA ARG A 170 4.24 42.28 17.06
C ARG A 170 4.87 40.99 17.58
N GLU A 171 5.90 41.11 18.41
CA GLU A 171 6.54 39.94 19.04
C GLU A 171 5.56 39.18 19.94
N ALA A 172 4.79 39.90 20.76
CA ALA A 172 3.77 39.30 21.62
C ALA A 172 2.72 38.54 20.81
N LEU A 173 2.15 39.14 19.76
CA LEU A 173 1.16 38.47 18.90
C LEU A 173 1.71 37.20 18.25
N LEU A 174 2.95 37.25 17.74
CA LEU A 174 3.58 36.07 17.14
C LEU A 174 3.82 34.97 18.17
N VAL A 175 4.22 35.32 19.40
CA VAL A 175 4.39 34.35 20.49
C VAL A 175 3.04 33.75 20.90
N GLN A 176 1.97 34.54 21.00
CA GLN A 176 0.60 34.06 21.26
C GLN A 176 0.16 33.06 20.17
N ILE A 177 0.26 33.43 18.90
CA ILE A 177 -0.12 32.55 17.78
C ILE A 177 0.72 31.26 17.77
N LYS A 178 2.04 31.36 18.02
CA LYS A 178 2.92 30.19 18.13
C LYS A 178 2.55 29.30 19.30
N PHE A 179 2.17 29.87 20.44
CA PHE A 179 1.74 29.11 21.61
C PHE A 179 0.45 28.35 21.34
N HIS A 180 -0.56 29.01 20.74
CA HIS A 180 -1.78 28.35 20.30
C HIS A 180 -1.52 27.20 19.32
N LYS A 181 -0.57 27.38 18.39
CA LYS A 181 -0.19 26.36 17.42
C LYS A 181 0.57 25.18 18.03
N VAL A 182 1.58 25.45 18.85
CA VAL A 182 2.60 24.46 19.26
C VAL A 182 2.26 23.81 20.59
N VAL A 183 1.69 24.57 21.53
CA VAL A 183 1.41 24.11 22.89
C VAL A 183 -0.05 23.69 23.04
N LEU A 184 -1.00 24.57 22.68
CA LEU A 184 -2.43 24.31 22.84
C LEU A 184 -3.04 23.47 21.71
N LEU A 185 -2.34 23.36 20.56
CA LEU A 185 -2.82 22.64 19.37
C LEU A 185 -4.22 23.10 18.94
N SER A 186 -4.46 24.42 19.01
CA SER A 186 -5.73 25.05 18.66
C SER A 186 -6.17 24.72 17.22
N LYS A 187 -7.47 24.51 17.01
CA LYS A 187 -8.10 24.26 15.71
C LYS A 187 -7.98 25.52 14.83
N GLY A 188 -7.66 25.35 13.55
CA GLY A 188 -7.58 26.45 12.59
C GLY A 188 -6.84 26.09 11.30
N SER A 189 -7.02 26.89 10.25
CA SER A 189 -6.28 26.71 9.00
C SER A 189 -4.79 27.01 9.21
N LYS A 190 -3.91 26.37 8.43
CA LYS A 190 -2.45 26.58 8.54
C LYS A 190 -2.02 28.03 8.30
N GLU A 191 -2.84 28.81 7.61
CA GLU A 191 -2.58 30.21 7.24
C GLU A 191 -2.69 31.14 8.44
N LEU A 192 -3.59 30.84 9.39
CA LEU A 192 -3.78 31.62 10.62
C LEU A 192 -2.58 31.55 11.56
N PHE A 193 -1.79 30.47 11.47
CA PHE A 193 -0.64 30.22 12.34
C PHE A 193 0.73 30.52 11.69
N GLN A 194 0.75 31.33 10.62
CA GLN A 194 1.97 31.70 9.89
C GLN A 194 2.27 33.19 10.04
N GLU A 195 3.56 33.55 9.99
CA GLU A 195 4.01 34.95 10.00
C GLU A 195 3.97 35.58 8.59
N THR A 196 3.97 34.74 7.56
CA THR A 196 4.03 35.16 6.15
C THR A 196 3.05 34.35 5.30
N TYR A 197 2.41 35.02 4.34
CA TYR A 197 1.61 34.40 3.30
C TYR A 197 2.08 34.91 1.94
N ASN A 198 2.30 34.01 0.98
CA ASN A 198 2.80 34.37 -0.37
C ASN A 198 4.01 35.33 -0.36
N LYS A 199 4.99 35.05 0.52
CA LYS A 199 6.22 35.85 0.74
C LYS A 199 6.01 37.27 1.28
N LYS A 200 4.78 37.67 1.61
CA LYS A 200 4.48 38.92 2.32
C LYS A 200 4.36 38.64 3.82
N LYS A 201 4.92 39.51 4.66
CA LYS A 201 4.76 39.45 6.12
C LYS A 201 3.41 40.05 6.48
N TYR A 202 2.68 39.39 7.37
CA TYR A 202 1.41 39.93 7.85
C TYR A 202 1.64 41.25 8.60
N SER A 203 0.70 42.19 8.43
CA SER A 203 0.62 43.43 9.20
C SER A 203 0.25 43.14 10.65
N ASN A 204 0.38 44.12 11.54
CA ASN A 204 0.01 43.93 12.94
C ASN A 204 -1.51 43.72 13.11
N GLU A 205 -2.32 44.38 12.29
CA GLU A 205 -3.79 44.23 12.25
C GLU A 205 -4.17 42.84 11.75
N GLU A 206 -3.53 42.34 10.68
CA GLU A 206 -3.76 40.98 10.17
C GLU A 206 -3.39 39.90 11.20
N LEU A 207 -2.33 40.13 11.99
CA LEU A 207 -1.96 39.22 13.08
C LEU A 207 -2.96 39.25 14.25
N GLN A 208 -3.57 40.40 14.54
CA GLN A 208 -4.64 40.52 15.53
C GLN A 208 -5.88 39.76 15.05
N ASP A 209 -6.33 40.00 13.83
CA ASP A 209 -7.47 39.29 13.23
C ASP A 209 -7.26 37.77 13.22
N ASN A 210 -6.05 37.32 12.90
CA ASN A 210 -5.70 35.90 12.93
C ASN A 210 -5.79 35.33 14.34
N LEU A 211 -5.30 36.04 15.36
CA LEU A 211 -5.40 35.60 16.75
C LEU A 211 -6.85 35.58 17.23
N THR A 212 -7.66 36.59 16.90
CA THR A 212 -9.09 36.64 17.24
C THR A 212 -9.84 35.46 16.62
N LYS A 213 -9.61 35.17 15.34
CA LYS A 213 -10.18 33.99 14.66
C LYS A 213 -9.75 32.67 15.31
N ILE A 214 -8.50 32.56 15.73
CA ILE A 214 -8.02 31.38 16.47
C ILE A 214 -8.76 31.25 17.79
N LEU A 215 -8.94 32.33 18.55
CA LEU A 215 -9.67 32.30 19.81
C LEU A 215 -11.17 32.02 19.61
N GLU A 216 -11.78 32.55 18.55
CA GLU A 216 -13.18 32.25 18.20
C GLU A 216 -13.41 30.78 17.89
N LEU A 217 -12.53 30.17 17.10
CA LEU A 217 -12.64 28.75 16.75
C LEU A 217 -12.35 27.79 17.92
N ASN A 218 -11.80 28.29 19.02
CA ASN A 218 -11.39 27.49 20.17
C ASN A 218 -12.01 27.98 21.49
N ASP A 219 -12.99 28.89 21.43
CA ASP A 219 -13.73 29.35 22.60
C ASP A 219 -14.55 28.17 23.14
N LEU A 220 -14.35 27.85 24.41
CA LEU A 220 -14.84 26.64 25.08
C LEU A 220 -16.36 26.68 25.40
N ASN A 221 -17.13 27.51 24.69
CA ASN A 221 -18.57 27.67 24.93
C ASN A 221 -19.48 26.88 23.97
N ASP A 222 -18.93 26.10 23.04
CA ASP A 222 -19.72 25.18 22.22
C ASP A 222 -19.43 23.72 22.57
N ASP A 223 -20.51 23.02 22.90
CA ASP A 223 -20.70 21.64 23.38
C ASP A 223 -20.17 20.51 22.46
N GLU A 224 -19.08 20.71 21.72
CA GLU A 224 -18.45 19.65 20.91
C GLU A 224 -17.10 19.24 21.47
N GLN A 225 -17.14 18.67 22.66
CA GLN A 225 -16.05 17.91 23.26
C GLN A 225 -15.93 16.52 22.62
N ASP A 226 -15.77 16.47 21.30
CA ASP A 226 -15.47 15.22 20.60
C ASP A 226 -14.21 15.34 19.74
N SER A 227 -13.29 14.40 20.02
CA SER A 227 -12.42 13.69 19.07
C SER A 227 -10.91 13.93 18.96
N VAL A 228 -10.21 14.81 19.72
CA VAL A 228 -8.73 14.90 19.50
C VAL A 228 -7.80 15.09 20.71
N SER A 229 -8.28 15.33 21.95
CA SER A 229 -7.36 15.65 23.07
C SER A 229 -7.18 14.55 24.13
N SER A 230 -7.55 13.30 23.84
CA SER A 230 -7.36 12.17 24.77
C SER A 230 -6.39 11.12 24.21
N GLU A 231 -5.16 11.54 23.89
CA GLU A 231 -4.04 10.61 23.64
C GLU A 231 -3.09 10.50 24.85
N CYS A 232 -3.37 11.18 25.98
CA CYS A 232 -2.52 11.13 27.18
C CYS A 232 -3.13 10.35 28.37
N ALA A 233 -4.39 9.93 28.28
CA ALA A 233 -4.94 8.95 29.22
C ALA A 233 -4.83 7.57 28.57
N MET A 234 -4.11 6.65 29.22
CA MET A 234 -4.12 5.22 28.89
C MET A 234 -5.53 4.65 29.16
N SER A 235 -6.51 5.04 28.35
CA SER A 235 -7.83 4.45 28.32
C SER A 235 -7.72 3.19 27.47
N TYR A 236 -7.90 2.04 28.10
CA TYR A 236 -7.99 0.77 27.39
C TYR A 236 -9.23 0.83 26.48
N LYS A 237 -8.98 0.82 25.17
CA LYS A 237 -10.06 0.73 24.18
C LYS A 237 -10.83 -0.57 24.42
N SER A 238 -12.16 -0.50 24.39
CA SER A 238 -12.99 -1.70 24.45
C SER A 238 -12.70 -2.61 23.25
N GLU A 239 -12.99 -3.91 23.37
CA GLU A 239 -12.78 -4.86 22.27
C GLU A 239 -13.51 -4.43 21.00
N ASP A 240 -14.71 -3.87 21.13
CA ASP A 240 -15.50 -3.36 20.00
C ASP A 240 -14.82 -2.18 19.30
N GLN A 241 -14.29 -1.21 20.06
CA GLN A 241 -13.53 -0.09 19.50
C GLN A 241 -12.24 -0.56 18.79
N ILE A 242 -11.60 -1.60 19.31
CA ILE A 242 -10.44 -2.20 18.67
C ILE A 242 -10.85 -2.84 17.34
N GLN A 243 -11.94 -3.62 17.32
CA GLN A 243 -12.44 -4.27 16.11
C GLN A 243 -12.86 -3.26 15.04
N GLU A 244 -13.60 -2.22 15.39
CA GLU A 244 -13.98 -1.15 14.47
C GLU A 244 -12.75 -0.40 13.92
N SER A 245 -11.76 -0.13 14.77
CA SER A 245 -10.52 0.51 14.34
C SER A 245 -9.69 -0.39 13.40
N LEU A 246 -9.72 -1.71 13.60
CA LEU A 246 -9.07 -2.67 12.72
C LEU A 246 -9.81 -2.78 11.39
N GLN A 247 -11.14 -2.81 11.43
CA GLN A 247 -11.98 -2.91 10.24
C GLN A 247 -11.89 -1.65 9.37
N SER A 248 -11.91 -0.46 9.98
CA SER A 248 -11.69 0.80 9.27
C SER A 248 -10.28 0.86 8.65
N LYS A 249 -9.23 0.48 9.38
CA LYS A 249 -7.86 0.36 8.83
C LYS A 249 -7.79 -0.65 7.69
N LYS A 250 -8.45 -1.80 7.83
CA LYS A 250 -8.53 -2.84 6.80
C LYS A 250 -9.21 -2.27 5.55
N ASN A 251 -10.35 -1.60 5.68
CA ASN A 251 -11.05 -0.97 4.57
C ASN A 251 -10.20 0.10 3.87
N ILE A 252 -9.47 0.93 4.63
CA ILE A 252 -8.54 1.92 4.07
C ILE A 252 -7.39 1.25 3.31
N LEU A 253 -6.84 0.14 3.83
CA LEU A 253 -5.79 -0.61 3.13
C LEU A 253 -6.33 -1.25 1.86
N PHE A 254 -7.53 -1.82 1.89
CA PHE A 254 -8.17 -2.39 0.71
C PHE A 254 -8.43 -1.33 -0.37
N SER A 255 -8.91 -0.14 0.00
CA SER A 255 -9.14 0.95 -0.95
C SER A 255 -7.83 1.51 -1.54
N LYS A 256 -6.77 1.60 -0.75
CA LYS A 256 -5.42 1.96 -1.25
C LYS A 256 -4.89 0.91 -2.21
N LEU A 257 -5.02 -0.37 -1.85
CA LEU A 257 -4.49 -1.48 -2.62
C LEU A 257 -5.26 -1.67 -3.94
N SER A 258 -6.58 -1.48 -3.95
CA SER A 258 -7.38 -1.47 -5.19
C SER A 258 -7.01 -0.27 -6.07
N GLY A 259 -6.83 0.92 -5.49
CA GLY A 259 -6.37 2.11 -6.22
C GLY A 259 -4.98 1.95 -6.84
N GLU A 260 -4.04 1.32 -6.13
CA GLU A 260 -2.72 1.00 -6.67
C GLU A 260 -2.77 -0.04 -7.80
N ARG A 261 -3.57 -1.10 -7.64
CA ARG A 261 -3.76 -2.12 -8.70
C ARG A 261 -4.31 -1.49 -9.97
N LEU A 262 -5.33 -0.64 -9.83
CA LEU A 262 -5.94 0.08 -10.94
C LEU A 262 -4.93 1.05 -11.59
N SER A 263 -4.13 1.76 -10.79
CA SER A 263 -3.06 2.62 -11.30
C SER A 263 -1.99 1.85 -12.08
N ARG A 264 -1.64 0.63 -11.67
CA ARG A 264 -0.71 -0.24 -12.40
C ARG A 264 -1.31 -0.72 -13.73
N GLN A 265 -2.58 -1.11 -13.72
CA GLN A 265 -3.30 -1.48 -14.95
C GLN A 265 -3.35 -0.32 -15.94
N ILE A 266 -3.69 0.90 -15.48
CA ILE A 266 -3.66 2.11 -16.33
C ILE A 266 -2.27 2.30 -16.96
N LYS A 267 -1.19 2.16 -16.17
CA LYS A 267 0.18 2.28 -16.70
C LYS A 267 0.49 1.24 -17.77
N GLN A 268 0.18 -0.03 -17.52
CA GLN A 268 0.37 -1.11 -18.49
C GLN A 268 -0.42 -0.89 -19.77
N GLN A 269 -1.62 -0.31 -19.68
CA GLN A 269 -2.43 -0.02 -20.86
C GLN A 269 -2.00 1.23 -21.62
N LYS A 270 -1.39 2.21 -20.94
CA LYS A 270 -0.72 3.31 -21.64
C LYS A 270 0.44 2.83 -22.49
N GLU A 271 1.12 1.76 -22.10
CA GLU A 271 2.18 1.14 -22.90
C GLU A 271 1.64 0.47 -24.17
N SER A 272 0.38 0.04 -24.21
CA SER A 272 -0.26 -0.50 -25.42
C SER A 272 -0.88 0.57 -26.33
N LEU A 273 -0.86 1.86 -25.93
CA LEU A 273 -1.37 2.97 -26.74
C LEU A 273 -0.76 3.02 -28.16
N PRO A 274 0.56 2.88 -28.38
CA PRO A 274 1.14 2.95 -29.72
C PRO A 274 0.54 1.93 -30.70
N TYR A 275 0.25 0.72 -30.21
CA TYR A 275 -0.37 -0.34 -31.01
C TYR A 275 -1.75 0.07 -31.56
N TYR A 276 -2.59 0.66 -30.72
CA TYR A 276 -3.92 1.11 -31.14
C TYR A 276 -3.91 2.41 -31.96
N VAL A 277 -2.84 3.19 -31.86
CA VAL A 277 -2.64 4.39 -32.70
C VAL A 277 -2.27 3.99 -34.13
N GLU A 278 -1.48 2.92 -34.30
CA GLU A 278 -1.17 2.33 -35.60
C GLU A 278 -2.38 1.59 -36.19
N ASN A 279 -3.09 0.80 -35.38
CA ASN A 279 -4.24 -0.01 -35.80
C ASN A 279 -5.51 0.33 -35.01
N PRO A 280 -6.20 1.44 -35.32
CA PRO A 280 -7.39 1.87 -34.58
C PRO A 280 -8.58 0.92 -34.68
N LYS A 281 -8.60 0.04 -35.69
CA LYS A 281 -9.65 -0.96 -35.92
C LYS A 281 -9.64 -2.07 -34.87
N ASP A 282 -8.50 -2.36 -34.25
CA ASP A 282 -8.35 -3.47 -33.30
C ASP A 282 -9.04 -3.19 -31.96
N LEU A 283 -9.36 -1.93 -31.70
CA LEU A 283 -10.16 -1.52 -30.54
C LEU A 283 -11.64 -1.86 -30.70
N VAL A 284 -12.11 -2.04 -31.95
CA VAL A 284 -13.51 -2.36 -32.24
C VAL A 284 -13.84 -3.77 -31.77
N GLY A 285 -14.97 -3.93 -31.08
CA GLY A 285 -15.43 -5.18 -30.49
C GLY A 285 -14.91 -5.44 -29.08
N LYS A 286 -13.92 -4.68 -28.59
CA LYS A 286 -13.36 -4.83 -27.25
C LYS A 286 -14.32 -4.28 -26.19
N LYS A 287 -14.32 -4.92 -25.02
CA LYS A 287 -14.93 -4.39 -23.80
C LYS A 287 -13.97 -3.40 -23.15
N ILE A 288 -14.52 -2.30 -22.66
CA ILE A 288 -13.79 -1.21 -22.03
C ILE A 288 -14.49 -0.79 -20.75
N SER A 289 -13.74 -0.16 -19.84
CA SER A 289 -14.26 0.61 -18.72
C SER A 289 -13.79 2.04 -18.88
N GLN A 290 -14.70 3.00 -18.94
CA GLN A 290 -14.38 4.41 -19.11
C GLN A 290 -14.69 5.16 -17.83
N LYS A 291 -13.78 6.03 -17.42
CA LYS A 291 -13.92 6.88 -16.25
C LYS A 291 -14.67 8.15 -16.65
N CYS A 292 -15.90 8.28 -16.16
CA CYS A 292 -16.74 9.45 -16.40
C CYS A 292 -16.99 10.21 -15.11
N SER A 293 -17.16 11.52 -15.21
CA SER A 293 -17.55 12.39 -14.09
C SER A 293 -19.02 12.75 -14.26
N GLU A 294 -19.88 12.20 -13.41
CA GLU A 294 -21.31 12.54 -13.38
C GLU A 294 -21.66 13.05 -11.97
N ASN A 295 -22.29 14.22 -11.89
CA ASN A 295 -22.73 14.84 -10.63
C ASN A 295 -21.61 14.97 -9.56
N ASN A 296 -20.41 15.44 -9.96
CA ASN A 296 -19.22 15.53 -9.12
C ASN A 296 -18.70 14.20 -8.54
N THR A 297 -19.22 13.07 -8.98
CA THR A 297 -18.68 11.75 -8.64
C THR A 297 -17.98 11.14 -9.84
N ILE A 298 -16.78 10.59 -9.60
CA ILE A 298 -15.96 9.96 -10.62
C ILE A 298 -16.21 8.45 -10.53
N GLN A 299 -16.82 7.88 -11.57
CA GLN A 299 -17.13 6.45 -11.62
C GLN A 299 -16.62 5.82 -12.92
N TRP A 300 -16.39 4.51 -12.86
CA TRP A 300 -15.99 3.71 -14.01
C TRP A 300 -17.22 3.00 -14.56
N PHE A 301 -17.51 3.20 -15.84
CA PHE A 301 -18.64 2.61 -16.55
C PHE A 301 -18.17 1.61 -17.58
N ASP A 302 -18.80 0.44 -17.60
CA ASP A 302 -18.48 -0.63 -18.53
C ASP A 302 -19.20 -0.45 -19.86
N ALA A 303 -18.47 -0.61 -20.96
CA ALA A 303 -18.97 -0.43 -22.31
C ALA A 303 -18.31 -1.38 -23.31
N GLN A 304 -18.91 -1.47 -24.49
CA GLN A 304 -18.35 -2.15 -25.65
C GLN A 304 -18.16 -1.17 -26.81
N VAL A 305 -17.01 -1.27 -27.48
CA VAL A 305 -16.72 -0.50 -28.68
C VAL A 305 -17.38 -1.17 -29.88
N ILE A 306 -18.31 -0.49 -30.55
CA ILE A 306 -19.10 -1.06 -31.65
C ILE A 306 -18.42 -0.84 -33.00
N SER A 307 -18.00 0.40 -33.28
CA SER A 307 -17.45 0.78 -34.59
C SER A 307 -16.70 2.09 -34.52
N ILE A 308 -15.95 2.41 -35.58
CA ILE A 308 -15.31 3.73 -35.74
C ILE A 308 -16.33 4.67 -36.40
N LYS A 309 -16.63 5.79 -35.73
CA LYS A 309 -17.53 6.82 -36.26
C LYS A 309 -16.84 7.71 -37.27
N LYS A 310 -15.66 8.23 -36.91
CA LYS A 310 -14.90 9.18 -37.74
C LYS A 310 -13.40 9.00 -37.54
N LEU A 311 -12.73 8.63 -38.62
CA LEU A 311 -11.26 8.62 -38.69
C LEU A 311 -10.77 10.05 -38.88
N LYS A 312 -9.85 10.51 -38.03
CA LYS A 312 -9.20 11.82 -38.16
C LYS A 312 -7.75 11.65 -38.61
N ALA A 313 -7.19 12.69 -39.22
CA ALA A 313 -5.77 12.72 -39.62
C ALA A 313 -4.83 12.52 -38.42
N ASP A 314 -5.21 13.03 -37.26
CA ASP A 314 -4.62 12.69 -35.97
C ASP A 314 -5.34 11.45 -35.42
N THR A 315 -4.70 10.28 -35.54
CA THR A 315 -5.29 8.97 -35.20
C THR A 315 -5.72 8.90 -33.74
N VAL A 316 -5.06 9.65 -32.83
CA VAL A 316 -5.41 9.70 -31.41
C VAL A 316 -6.79 10.34 -31.18
N LYS A 317 -7.25 11.21 -32.09
CA LYS A 317 -8.55 11.89 -32.00
C LYS A 317 -9.68 11.17 -32.74
N THR A 318 -9.44 9.94 -33.18
CA THR A 318 -10.44 9.08 -33.82
C THR A 318 -11.62 8.86 -32.88
N GLU A 319 -12.84 9.06 -33.39
CA GLU A 319 -14.08 8.90 -32.63
C GLU A 319 -14.65 7.50 -32.81
N TYR A 320 -15.01 6.87 -31.70
CA TYR A 320 -15.56 5.52 -31.64
C TYR A 320 -16.99 5.55 -31.14
N ASN A 321 -17.84 4.72 -31.73
CA ASN A 321 -19.17 4.43 -31.21
C ASN A 321 -19.06 3.41 -30.08
N ILE A 322 -19.59 3.74 -28.91
CA ILE A 322 -19.61 2.87 -27.73
C ILE A 322 -21.04 2.68 -27.25
N ARG A 323 -21.28 1.53 -26.62
CA ARG A 323 -22.52 1.19 -25.94
C ARG A 323 -22.20 0.76 -24.52
N TYR A 324 -22.80 1.43 -23.54
CA TYR A 324 -22.64 1.08 -22.14
C TYR A 324 -23.50 -0.13 -21.78
N ASP A 325 -23.03 -0.95 -20.86
CA ASP A 325 -23.76 -2.13 -20.40
C ASP A 325 -25.07 -1.75 -19.67
N ASP A 326 -25.09 -0.59 -18.99
CA ASP A 326 -26.25 -0.08 -18.26
C ASP A 326 -27.32 0.60 -19.16
N CYS A 327 -26.94 1.01 -20.37
CA CYS A 327 -27.82 1.67 -21.34
C CYS A 327 -27.60 1.09 -22.75
N PRO A 328 -28.09 -0.13 -23.01
CA PRO A 328 -27.77 -0.86 -24.25
C PRO A 328 -28.37 -0.25 -25.52
N ASP A 329 -29.46 0.52 -25.39
CA ASP A 329 -30.18 1.11 -26.52
C ASP A 329 -29.47 2.37 -27.06
N ASP A 330 -28.68 3.04 -26.22
CA ASP A 330 -28.01 4.29 -26.58
C ASP A 330 -26.59 4.06 -27.09
N VAL A 331 -26.26 4.71 -28.20
CA VAL A 331 -24.91 4.71 -28.77
C VAL A 331 -24.27 6.07 -28.58
N TRP A 332 -23.19 6.08 -27.81
CA TRP A 332 -22.41 7.28 -27.50
C TRP A 332 -21.15 7.33 -28.36
N PHE A 333 -20.52 8.49 -28.47
CA PHE A 333 -19.30 8.63 -29.25
C PHE A 333 -18.22 9.43 -28.52
N PHE A 334 -17.02 8.85 -28.41
CA PHE A 334 -15.91 9.45 -27.68
C PHE A 334 -14.56 9.21 -28.39
N PRO A 335 -13.58 10.11 -28.20
CA PRO A 335 -12.21 9.91 -28.66
C PRO A 335 -11.43 8.98 -27.71
N LEU A 336 -11.73 7.68 -27.74
CA LEU A 336 -11.24 6.70 -26.76
C LEU A 336 -9.71 6.63 -26.63
N LEU A 337 -8.96 6.85 -27.71
CA LEU A 337 -7.49 6.82 -27.65
C LEU A 337 -6.92 8.01 -26.86
N MET A 338 -7.61 9.16 -26.85
CA MET A 338 -7.27 10.27 -25.96
C MET A 338 -7.53 9.91 -24.50
N ASP A 339 -8.62 9.19 -24.22
CA ASP A 339 -8.96 8.78 -22.87
C ASP A 339 -7.98 7.71 -22.35
N LEU A 340 -7.57 6.78 -23.21
CA LEU A 340 -6.49 5.83 -22.92
C LEU A 340 -5.18 6.54 -22.58
N LYS A 341 -4.82 7.58 -23.35
CA LYS A 341 -3.62 8.40 -23.09
C LYS A 341 -3.71 9.12 -21.74
N LYS A 342 -4.88 9.67 -21.39
CA LYS A 342 -5.11 10.31 -20.08
C LYS A 342 -5.13 9.30 -18.93
N GLY A 343 -5.50 8.04 -19.22
CA GLY A 343 -5.69 6.98 -18.22
C GLY A 343 -7.12 6.92 -17.69
N ASP A 344 -8.06 7.44 -18.47
CA ASP A 344 -9.49 7.45 -18.20
C ASP A 344 -10.21 6.31 -18.96
N LEU A 345 -9.45 5.41 -19.60
CA LEU A 345 -9.97 4.22 -20.29
C LEU A 345 -9.17 2.98 -19.87
N LEU A 346 -9.89 1.89 -19.60
CA LEU A 346 -9.34 0.56 -19.37
C LEU A 346 -9.92 -0.45 -20.36
N ILE A 347 -9.09 -1.15 -21.14
CA ILE A 347 -9.49 -2.23 -22.04
C ILE A 347 -9.57 -3.54 -21.25
N LYS A 348 -10.73 -4.17 -21.22
CA LYS A 348 -10.93 -5.48 -20.57
C LYS A 348 -10.53 -6.59 -21.54
N SER A 349 -9.68 -7.51 -21.06
CA SER A 349 -9.17 -8.65 -21.83
C SER A 349 -10.24 -9.70 -22.08
#